data_AF-A0A2E1WKY6-F1
#
_entry.id   AF-A0A2E1WKY6-F1
#
_cell.length_a   1.000
_cell.length_b   1.000
_cell.length_c   1.000
_cell.angle_alpha   90.00
_cell.angle_beta   90.00
_cell.angle_gamma   90.00
#
_symmetry.space_group_name_H-M   'P 1'
#
loop_
_entity.id
_entity.type
_entity.pdbx_description
1 polymer ?
#
loop_
_entity_poly.entity_id
_entity_poly.type
_entity_poly.pdbx_seq_one_letter_code
_entity_poly.pdbx_strand_id
1 'polypeptide(L)'
;MTPSGTEPGDFVEFDFDLIEAERRQRLRDALNRARPMLERETGVQLQLSNDGNDLVLTAEGEIRFQASLAPDGRVIVTDLESGNLL
;
A
#
# COMPACT_ATOMS: atom_id res chain seq x y z
N MET A 1 29.50 -29.55 15.29
CA MET A 1 28.33 -30.03 16.03
C MET A 1 28.35 -29.37 17.42
N THR A 2 27.20 -28.80 17.76
CA THR A 2 26.69 -27.95 18.88
C THR A 2 26.99 -28.39 20.34
N PRO A 3 26.62 -27.65 21.44
CA PRO A 3 25.74 -26.44 21.57
C PRO A 3 26.14 -25.34 22.61
N SER A 4 25.25 -24.34 22.80
CA SER A 4 24.96 -23.51 24.01
C SER A 4 25.57 -22.10 24.06
N GLY A 5 24.87 -20.98 24.25
CA GLY A 5 23.45 -20.67 24.46
C GLY A 5 23.27 -19.14 24.61
N THR A 6 22.16 -18.61 24.10
CA THR A 6 21.41 -17.39 24.50
C THR A 6 22.11 -16.32 25.36
N GLU A 7 22.51 -15.21 24.74
CA GLU A 7 22.67 -13.93 25.46
C GLU A 7 21.30 -13.21 25.53
N PRO A 8 20.86 -12.75 26.71
CA PRO A 8 19.63 -11.97 26.86
C PRO A 8 19.91 -10.53 26.40
N GLY A 9 19.70 -10.30 25.10
CA GLY A 9 20.01 -9.01 24.46
C GLY A 9 19.95 -9.05 22.94
N ASP A 10 19.66 -10.21 22.34
CA ASP A 10 19.39 -10.36 20.91
C ASP A 10 18.02 -9.75 20.59
N PHE A 11 17.95 -8.41 20.65
CA PHE A 11 16.89 -7.68 19.98
C PHE A 11 17.05 -8.00 18.51
N VAL A 12 16.12 -8.79 17.98
CA VAL A 12 15.94 -8.95 16.55
C VAL A 12 15.73 -7.54 16.00
N GLU A 13 16.78 -6.95 15.45
CA GLU A 13 16.67 -5.78 14.59
C GLU A 13 15.94 -6.32 13.36
N PHE A 14 14.61 -6.39 13.44
CA PHE A 14 13.80 -6.56 12.27
C PHE A 14 14.20 -5.41 11.37
N ASP A 15 14.84 -5.72 10.23
CA ASP A 15 15.14 -4.75 9.20
C ASP A 15 13.83 -4.04 8.87
N PHE A 16 13.63 -2.89 9.51
CA PHE A 16 12.40 -2.11 9.42
C PHE A 16 12.13 -1.76 7.94
N ASP A 17 13.22 -1.59 7.20
CA ASP A 17 13.27 -1.41 5.75
C ASP A 17 12.71 -2.62 4.97
N LEU A 18 12.97 -3.85 5.40
CA LEU A 18 12.44 -5.05 4.75
C LEU A 18 10.92 -5.17 4.97
N ILE A 19 10.44 -4.88 6.19
CA ILE A 19 9.01 -4.91 6.51
C ILE A 19 8.25 -3.83 5.72
N GLU A 20 8.78 -2.61 5.65
CA GLU A 20 8.17 -1.52 4.87
C GLU A 20 8.21 -1.81 3.36
N ALA A 21 9.29 -2.41 2.85
CA ALA A 21 9.38 -2.84 1.45
C ALA A 21 8.34 -3.91 1.11
N GLU A 22 8.18 -4.93 1.96
CA GLU A 22 7.15 -5.96 1.80
C GLU A 22 5.75 -5.36 1.87
N ARG A 23 5.51 -4.47 2.84
CA ARG A 23 4.23 -3.79 3.01
C ARG A 23 3.86 -2.98 1.77
N ARG A 24 4.81 -2.21 1.23
CA ARG A 24 4.64 -1.43 0.00
C ARG A 24 4.38 -2.32 -1.21
N GLN A 25 5.08 -3.44 -1.32
CA GLN A 25 4.87 -4.40 -2.40
C GLN A 25 3.46 -5.02 -2.34
N ARG A 26 2.97 -5.39 -1.14
CA ARG A 26 1.60 -5.90 -0.96
C ARG A 26 0.54 -4.87 -1.35
N LEU A 27 0.71 -3.60 -0.97
CA LEU A 27 -0.18 -2.51 -1.37
C LEU A 27 -0.20 -2.34 -2.90
N ARG A 28 0.98 -2.38 -3.52
CA ARG A 28 1.11 -2.27 -4.98
C ARG A 28 0.40 -3.42 -5.71
N ASP A 29 0.56 -4.64 -5.24
CA ASP A 29 -0.08 -5.81 -5.83
C ASP A 29 -1.61 -5.76 -5.67
N ALA A 30 -2.10 -5.32 -4.50
CA ALA A 30 -3.53 -5.13 -4.27
C ALA A 30 -4.12 -4.06 -5.20
N LEU A 31 -3.45 -2.92 -5.36
CA LEU A 31 -3.89 -1.87 -6.28
C LEU A 31 -3.90 -2.34 -7.73
N ASN A 32 -2.86 -3.06 -8.18
CA ASN A 32 -2.82 -3.60 -9.54
C ASN A 32 -3.95 -4.60 -9.80
N ARG A 33 -4.38 -5.36 -8.79
CA ARG A 33 -5.53 -6.28 -8.89
C ARG A 33 -6.86 -5.54 -8.89
N ALA A 34 -7.00 -4.49 -8.08
CA ALA A 34 -8.22 -3.70 -7.97
C ALA A 34 -8.42 -2.74 -9.16
N ARG A 35 -7.34 -2.23 -9.74
CA ARG A 35 -7.36 -1.20 -10.79
C ARG A 35 -8.33 -1.53 -11.94
N PRO A 36 -8.30 -2.71 -12.59
CA PRO A 36 -9.20 -2.99 -13.71
C PRO A 36 -10.68 -3.00 -13.32
N MET A 37 -11.00 -3.31 -12.06
CA MET A 37 -12.36 -3.23 -11.53
C MET A 37 -12.76 -1.76 -11.34
N LEU A 38 -11.91 -0.98 -10.70
CA LEU A 38 -12.13 0.45 -10.47
C LEU A 38 -12.25 1.23 -11.79
N GLU A 39 -11.45 0.91 -12.80
CA GLU A 39 -11.54 1.53 -14.14
C GLU A 39 -12.88 1.21 -14.83
N ARG A 40 -13.43 0.01 -14.63
CA ARG A 40 -14.75 -0.37 -15.17
C ARG A 40 -15.90 0.32 -14.43
N GLU A 41 -15.77 0.49 -13.12
CA GLU A 41 -16.80 1.13 -12.28
C GLU A 41 -16.85 2.64 -12.49
N THR A 42 -15.68 3.28 -12.57
CA THR A 42 -15.58 4.74 -12.73
C THR A 42 -15.57 5.20 -14.19
N GLY A 43 -15.25 4.30 -15.13
CA GLY A 43 -15.11 4.64 -16.55
C GLY A 43 -13.86 5.46 -16.89
N VAL A 44 -12.95 5.67 -15.93
CA VAL A 44 -11.69 6.40 -16.14
C VAL A 44 -10.51 5.45 -16.17
N GLN A 45 -9.47 5.81 -16.92
CA GLN A 45 -8.21 5.08 -16.92
C GLN A 45 -7.37 5.51 -15.73
N LEU A 46 -6.92 4.54 -14.92
CA LEU A 46 -6.21 4.79 -13.68
C LEU A 46 -4.72 4.47 -13.84
N GLN A 47 -3.87 5.31 -13.25
CA GLN A 47 -2.42 5.11 -13.23
C GLN A 47 -1.95 4.95 -11.80
N LEU A 48 -1.10 3.95 -11.57
CA LEU A 48 -0.47 3.79 -10.26
C LEU A 48 0.65 4.82 -10.14
N SER A 49 0.61 5.63 -9.08
CA SER A 49 1.63 6.61 -8.75
C SER A 49 2.01 6.54 -7.27
N ASN A 50 3.07 7.25 -6.91
CA ASN A 50 3.45 7.50 -5.53
C ASN A 50 3.13 8.96 -5.19
N ASP A 51 2.51 9.17 -4.03
CA ASP A 51 2.39 10.48 -3.40
C ASP A 51 3.19 10.46 -2.09
N GLY A 52 4.43 10.95 -2.15
CA GLY A 52 5.41 10.75 -1.09
C GLY A 52 5.63 9.27 -0.77
N ASN A 53 5.19 8.84 0.41
CA ASN A 53 5.27 7.44 0.86
C ASN A 53 4.03 6.60 0.52
N ASP A 54 2.95 7.24 0.09
CA ASP A 54 1.69 6.57 -0.18
C ASP A 54 1.60 6.09 -1.63
N LEU A 55 0.89 4.99 -1.83
CA LEU A 55 0.54 4.48 -3.15
C LEU A 55 -0.87 4.93 -3.50
N VAL A 56 -0.99 5.57 -4.66
CA VAL A 56 -2.23 6.18 -5.13
C VAL A 56 -2.58 5.73 -6.55
N LEU A 57 -3.86 5.76 -6.89
CA LEU A 57 -4.33 5.70 -8.27
C LEU A 57 -4.74 7.09 -8.72
N THR A 58 -4.17 7.55 -9.82
CA THR A 58 -4.45 8.85 -10.42
C THR A 58 -5.24 8.71 -11.71
N ALA A 59 -6.06 9.70 -12.01
CA ALA A 59 -6.72 9.89 -13.30
C ALA A 59 -6.43 11.31 -13.77
N GLU A 60 -5.98 11.48 -15.01
CA GLU A 60 -5.70 12.81 -15.60
C GLU A 60 -4.73 13.69 -14.78
N GLY A 61 -3.85 13.09 -13.98
CA GLY A 61 -2.89 13.80 -13.13
C GLY A 61 -3.38 14.08 -11.71
N GLU A 62 -4.67 13.84 -11.42
CA GLU A 62 -5.29 14.03 -10.11
C GLU A 62 -5.35 12.71 -9.34
N ILE A 63 -5.19 12.77 -8.01
CA ILE A 63 -5.35 11.58 -7.15
C ILE A 63 -6.83 11.25 -7.06
N ARG A 64 -7.20 10.05 -7.50
CA ARG A 64 -8.58 9.55 -7.43
C ARG A 64 -8.78 8.52 -6.33
N PHE A 65 -7.80 7.65 -6.09
CA PHE A 65 -7.87 6.69 -5.00
C PHE A 65 -6.58 6.67 -4.20
N GLN A 66 -6.71 6.56 -2.88
CA GLN A 66 -5.57 6.33 -1.98
C GLN A 66 -5.65 4.93 -1.40
N ALA A 67 -4.52 4.22 -1.38
CA ALA A 67 -4.41 2.94 -0.71
C ALA A 67 -3.74 3.08 0.65
N SER A 68 -4.30 2.41 1.64
CA SER A 68 -3.72 2.30 2.98
C SER A 68 -3.80 0.86 3.47
N LEU A 69 -2.93 0.51 4.42
CA LEU A 69 -3.00 -0.77 5.11
C LEU A 69 -3.70 -0.57 6.45
N ALA A 70 -4.79 -1.31 6.67
CA ALA A 70 -5.42 -1.41 7.96
C ALA A 70 -4.51 -2.14 8.97
N PRO A 71 -4.70 -1.94 10.30
CA PRO A 71 -3.91 -2.61 11.33
C PRO A 71 -3.99 -4.15 11.27
N ASP A 72 -5.07 -4.69 10.70
CA ASP A 72 -5.28 -6.12 10.50
C ASP A 72 -4.64 -6.67 9.20
N GLY A 73 -3.89 -5.84 8.47
CA GLY A 73 -3.20 -6.21 7.24
C GLY A 73 -4.06 -6.20 5.98
N ARG A 74 -5.33 -5.76 6.06
CA ARG A 74 -6.15 -5.54 4.86
C ARG A 74 -5.73 -4.27 4.12
N VAL A 75 -5.81 -4.29 2.80
CA VAL A 75 -5.65 -3.09 1.97
C VAL A 75 -7.01 -2.40 1.84
N ILE A 76 -7.06 -1.14 2.24
CA ILE A 76 -8.21 -0.26 2.06
C ILE A 76 -7.89 0.66 0.90
N VAL A 77 -8.80 0.72 -0.08
CA VAL A 77 -8.73 1.67 -1.20
C VAL A 77 -9.89 2.65 -1.04
N THR A 78 -9.56 3.92 -0.83
CA THR A 78 -10.54 4.98 -0.60
C THR A 78 -10.67 5.82 -1.87
N ASP A 79 -11.88 5.97 -2.40
CA ASP A 79 -12.17 6.98 -3.43
C ASP A 79 -12.07 8.35 -2.78
N LEU A 80 -11.16 9.17 -3.29
CA LEU A 80 -10.93 10.53 -2.86
C LEU A 80 -11.73 11.53 -3.69
N GLU A 81 -12.80 11.07 -4.36
CA GLU A 81 -13.77 11.83 -5.14
C GLU A 81 -13.57 13.32 -4.90
N SER A 82 -12.97 14.04 -5.86
CA SER A 82 -12.79 15.48 -5.76
C SER A 82 -14.14 16.05 -5.37
N GLY A 83 -14.29 16.35 -4.09
CA GLY A 83 -15.58 16.63 -3.52
C GLY A 83 -16.09 17.88 -4.20
N ASN A 84 -17.03 17.72 -5.12
CA ASN A 84 -18.23 18.56 -5.08
C ASN A 84 -18.95 18.22 -3.76
N LEU A 85 -18.32 18.58 -2.64
CA LEU A 85 -19.03 18.96 -1.44
C LEU A 85 -19.61 20.35 -1.77
N LEU A 86 -20.67 20.36 -2.58
CA LEU A 86 -21.55 21.52 -2.72
C LEU A 86 -22.32 21.72 -1.42
#